data_AF-A0A3P7J487-F1
#
_entry.id   AF-A0A3P7J487-F1
#
_cell.length_a   1.000
_cell.length_b   1.000
_cell.length_c   1.000
_cell.angle_alpha   90.00
_cell.angle_beta   90.00
_cell.angle_gamma   90.00
#
_symmetry.space_group_name_H-M   'P 1'
#
loop_
_entity.id
_entity.type
_entity.pdbx_description
1 polymer ?
#
loop_
_entity_poly.entity_id
_entity_poly.type
_entity_poly.pdbx_seq_one_letter_code
_entity_poly.pdbx_strand_id
1 'polypeptide(L)'
;MVKKGGRRILRPDLKPDPSLELKSDLIHLVRDCWDEDPSHRPNIEEVRSLVKASFGKKHANLMDHVFKIMEKYADSLEDEVEARTKELVDEKKKSDLLLCRMLPVYGVRVIIIISAEV
;
A
#
# COMPACT_ATOMS: atom_id res chain seq x y z
N MET A 1 -34.22 19.29 14.88
CA MET A 1 -33.37 19.52 13.70
C MET A 1 -32.04 18.82 13.95
N VAL A 2 -31.87 17.61 13.42
CA VAL A 2 -30.69 16.77 13.74
C VAL A 2 -29.50 17.29 12.96
N LYS A 3 -28.50 17.80 13.70
CA LYS A 3 -27.19 18.23 13.24
C LYS A 3 -26.53 17.04 12.54
N LYS A 4 -26.43 17.07 11.20
CA LYS A 4 -25.72 16.04 10.42
C LYS A 4 -24.29 15.96 10.95
N GLY A 5 -24.00 14.91 11.71
CA GLY A 5 -22.65 14.57 12.13
C GLY A 5 -21.84 14.26 10.88
N GLY A 6 -20.97 15.19 10.49
CA GLY A 6 -20.05 15.00 9.38
C GLY A 6 -19.13 13.83 9.72
N ARG A 7 -19.40 12.66 9.14
CA ARG A 7 -18.44 11.56 9.14
C ARG A 7 -17.21 12.08 8.41
N ARG A 8 -16.03 12.00 9.02
CA ARG A 8 -14.77 12.29 8.32
C ARG A 8 -14.73 11.40 7.08
N ILE A 9 -14.84 12.00 5.92
CA ILE A 9 -14.73 11.31 4.65
C ILE A 9 -13.24 11.00 4.47
N LEU A 10 -12.84 9.76 4.76
CA LEU A 10 -11.48 9.26 4.53
C LEU A 10 -11.33 8.93 3.05
N ARG A 11 -11.35 9.96 2.19
CA ARG A 11 -11.07 9.78 0.76
C ARG A 11 -9.67 10.29 0.43
N PRO A 12 -8.89 9.52 -0.33
CA PRO A 12 -7.64 10.00 -0.87
C PRO A 12 -7.86 11.26 -1.72
N ASP A 13 -6.89 12.16 -1.70
CA ASP A 13 -6.90 13.32 -2.57
C ASP A 13 -6.65 12.86 -4.02
N LEU A 14 -7.58 13.17 -4.91
CA LEU A 14 -7.49 12.85 -6.34
C LEU A 14 -6.61 13.91 -7.01
N LYS A 15 -5.31 13.85 -6.76
CA LYS A 15 -4.30 14.61 -7.50
C LYS A 15 -3.82 13.76 -8.68
N PRO A 16 -4.24 14.05 -9.92
CA PRO A 16 -3.70 13.35 -11.08
C PRO A 16 -2.21 13.66 -11.17
N ASP A 17 -1.41 12.63 -11.41
CA ASP A 17 0.00 12.81 -11.71
C ASP A 17 0.12 13.59 -13.04
N PRO A 18 0.89 14.68 -13.12
CA PRO A 18 1.00 15.48 -14.34
C PRO A 18 1.63 14.73 -15.52
N SER A 19 2.33 13.61 -15.30
CA SER A 19 2.84 12.74 -16.37
C SER A 19 1.76 11.82 -16.95
N LEU A 20 0.64 11.65 -16.24
CA LEU A 20 -0.52 10.92 -16.73
C LEU A 20 -1.45 11.89 -17.47
N GLU A 21 -1.63 11.68 -18.78
CA GLU A 21 -2.70 12.33 -19.56
C GLU A 21 -4.09 11.78 -19.16
N LEU A 22 -4.48 11.91 -17.89
CA LEU A 22 -5.82 11.58 -17.43
C LEU A 22 -6.78 12.69 -17.86
N LYS A 23 -7.84 12.29 -18.56
CA LYS A 23 -8.94 13.20 -18.87
C LYS A 23 -9.60 13.65 -17.57
N SER A 24 -9.85 14.95 -17.44
CA SER A 24 -10.57 15.53 -16.29
C SER A 24 -11.90 14.79 -16.03
N ASP A 25 -12.55 14.32 -17.10
CA ASP A 25 -13.80 13.56 -17.07
C ASP A 25 -13.76 12.33 -16.16
N LEU A 26 -12.60 11.65 -16.06
CA LEU A 26 -12.43 10.48 -15.21
C LEU A 26 -12.37 10.84 -13.72
N ILE A 27 -11.75 11.97 -13.40
CA ILE A 27 -11.69 12.48 -12.03
C ILE A 27 -13.08 12.88 -11.55
N HIS A 28 -13.87 13.51 -12.44
CA HIS A 28 -15.28 13.82 -12.17
C HIS A 28 -16.09 12.54 -11.96
N LEU A 29 -15.93 11.55 -12.85
CA LEU A 29 -16.62 10.27 -12.72
C LEU A 29 -16.31 9.55 -11.39
N VAL A 30 -15.05 9.56 -10.94
CA VAL A 30 -14.67 8.99 -9.63
C VAL A 30 -15.36 9.74 -8.49
N ARG A 31 -15.48 11.07 -8.58
CA ARG A 31 -16.21 11.88 -7.58
C ARG A 31 -17.70 11.56 -7.55
N ASP A 32 -18.32 11.38 -8.72
CA ASP A 32 -19.74 11.02 -8.84
C ASP A 32 -20.01 9.60 -8.30
N CYS A 33 -19.09 8.66 -8.53
CA CYS A 33 -19.15 7.32 -7.94
C CYS A 33 -19.00 7.33 -6.41
N TRP A 34 -18.38 8.38 -5.89
CA TRP A 34 -18.17 8.63 -4.47
C TRP A 34 -19.27 9.51 -3.86
N ASP A 35 -20.43 9.70 -4.49
CA ASP A 35 -21.50 10.46 -3.83
C ASP A 35 -21.96 9.79 -2.51
N GLU A 36 -22.24 10.59 -1.48
CA GLU A 36 -22.70 10.07 -0.19
C GLU A 36 -24.10 9.46 -0.29
N ASP A 37 -24.92 9.98 -1.20
CA ASP A 37 -26.24 9.44 -1.51
C ASP A 37 -26.10 8.33 -2.57
N PRO A 38 -26.48 7.08 -2.27
CA PRO A 38 -26.48 6.00 -3.24
C PRO A 38 -27.29 6.29 -4.50
N SER A 39 -28.32 7.14 -4.40
CA SER A 39 -29.24 7.47 -5.49
C SER A 39 -28.62 8.41 -6.53
N HIS A 40 -27.62 9.21 -6.13
CA HIS A 40 -26.89 10.10 -7.04
C HIS A 40 -25.70 9.41 -7.71
N ARG A 41 -25.34 8.20 -7.29
CA ARG A 41 -24.26 7.45 -7.94
C ARG A 41 -24.72 6.95 -9.31
N PRO A 42 -23.90 7.11 -10.36
CA PRO A 42 -24.24 6.61 -11.68
C PRO A 42 -24.35 5.08 -11.70
N ASN A 43 -25.21 4.56 -12.58
CA ASN A 43 -25.36 3.12 -12.76
C ASN A 43 -24.07 2.51 -13.37
N ILE A 44 -23.82 1.24 -13.09
CA ILE A 44 -22.60 0.55 -13.55
C ILE A 44 -22.47 0.52 -15.09
N GLU A 45 -23.59 0.54 -15.81
CA GLU A 45 -23.60 0.62 -17.27
C GLU A 45 -23.15 2.00 -17.78
N GLU A 46 -23.56 3.06 -17.09
CA GLU A 46 -23.16 4.44 -17.40
C GLU A 46 -21.68 4.64 -17.13
N VAL A 47 -21.20 4.17 -15.98
CA VAL A 47 -19.77 4.16 -15.62
C VAL A 47 -18.96 3.43 -16.69
N ARG A 48 -19.38 2.22 -17.10
CA ARG A 48 -18.69 1.44 -18.12
C ARG A 48 -18.63 2.17 -19.47
N SER A 49 -19.73 2.81 -19.87
CA SER A 49 -19.81 3.57 -21.11
C SER A 49 -18.85 4.78 -21.09
N LEU A 50 -18.87 5.56 -20.00
CA LEU A 50 -18.04 6.76 -19.82
C LEU A 50 -16.55 6.43 -19.74
N VAL A 51 -16.20 5.35 -19.02
CA VAL A 51 -14.83 4.82 -18.96
C VAL A 51 -14.36 4.41 -20.36
N LYS A 52 -15.18 3.65 -21.10
CA LYS A 52 -14.83 3.20 -22.46
C LYS A 52 -14.66 4.37 -23.43
N ALA A 53 -15.54 5.37 -23.37
CA ALA A 53 -15.44 6.59 -24.16
C ALA A 53 -14.20 7.43 -23.82
N SER A 54 -13.85 7.48 -22.53
CA SER A 54 -12.67 8.20 -22.04
C SER A 54 -11.36 7.55 -22.48
N PHE A 55 -11.25 6.22 -22.39
CA PHE A 55 -9.98 5.51 -22.64
C PHE A 55 -9.76 5.06 -24.09
N GLY A 56 -10.82 4.91 -24.90
CA GLY A 56 -10.70 4.60 -26.34
C GLY A 56 -9.65 3.53 -26.68
N LYS A 57 -8.87 3.74 -27.76
CA LYS A 57 -7.73 2.87 -28.15
C LYS A 57 -6.47 3.08 -27.30
N LYS A 58 -6.45 4.05 -26.38
CA LYS A 58 -5.31 4.35 -25.49
C LYS A 58 -5.33 3.53 -24.19
N HIS A 59 -6.33 2.68 -23.98
CA HIS A 59 -6.48 1.85 -22.78
C HIS A 59 -5.26 0.94 -22.52
N ALA A 60 -4.64 0.39 -23.57
CA ALA A 60 -3.45 -0.45 -23.43
C ALA A 60 -2.29 0.34 -22.81
N ASN A 61 -1.89 1.45 -23.44
CA ASN A 61 -0.76 2.27 -23.01
C ASN A 61 -0.90 2.82 -21.59
N LEU A 62 -2.13 3.16 -21.15
CA LEU A 62 -2.35 3.60 -19.77
C LEU A 62 -2.20 2.45 -18.78
N MET A 63 -2.81 1.29 -19.06
CA MET A 63 -2.69 0.14 -18.18
C MET A 63 -1.24 -0.30 -18.05
N ASP A 64 -0.49 -0.35 -19.16
CA ASP A 64 0.95 -0.65 -19.16
C ASP A 64 1.74 0.33 -18.27
N HIS A 65 1.41 1.62 -18.33
CA HIS A 65 2.03 2.63 -17.47
C HIS A 65 1.65 2.47 -15.99
N VAL A 66 0.39 2.19 -15.67
CA VAL A 66 -0.07 1.93 -14.29
C VAL A 66 0.61 0.70 -13.72
N PHE A 67 0.74 -0.38 -14.50
CA PHE A 67 1.45 -1.58 -14.09
C PHE A 67 2.93 -1.30 -13.82
N LYS A 68 3.60 -0.52 -14.67
CA LYS A 68 4.98 -0.10 -14.44
C LYS A 68 5.16 0.70 -13.15
N ILE A 69 4.19 1.56 -12.82
CA ILE A 69 4.20 2.30 -11.56
C ILE A 69 4.01 1.33 -10.38
N MET A 70 3.05 0.41 -10.46
CA MET A 70 2.82 -0.59 -9.42
C MET A 70 4.04 -1.48 -9.17
N GLU A 71 4.70 -1.93 -10.25
CA GLU A 71 5.94 -2.71 -10.18
C GLU A 71 7.03 -1.92 -9.48
N LYS A 72 7.28 -0.67 -9.88
CA LYS A 72 8.28 0.18 -9.22
C LYS A 72 7.99 0.42 -7.74
N TYR A 73 6.72 0.56 -7.36
CA TYR A 73 6.35 0.70 -5.95
C TYR A 73 6.56 -0.60 -5.18
N ALA A 74 6.29 -1.76 -5.79
CA ALA A 74 6.56 -3.05 -5.19
C ALA A 74 8.06 -3.24 -4.95
N ASP A 75 8.90 -2.93 -5.96
CA ASP A 75 10.36 -3.00 -5.86
C ASP A 75 10.89 -2.10 -4.72
N SER A 76 10.47 -0.82 -4.71
CA SER A 76 10.91 0.12 -3.68
C SER A 76 10.48 -0.28 -2.28
N LEU A 77 9.32 -0.94 -2.14
CA LEU A 77 8.82 -1.42 -0.86
C LEU A 77 9.58 -2.66 -0.41
N GLU A 78 9.95 -3.54 -1.34
CA GLU A 78 10.78 -4.72 -1.06
C GLU A 78 12.15 -4.29 -0.54
N ASP A 79 12.80 -3.32 -1.20
CA ASP A 79 14.07 -2.74 -0.75
C ASP A 79 13.97 -2.15 0.67
N GLU A 80 12.89 -1.40 0.96
CA GLU A 80 12.68 -0.79 2.28
C GLU A 80 12.48 -1.86 3.37
N VAL A 81 11.70 -2.90 3.07
CA VAL A 81 11.46 -4.02 3.98
C VAL A 81 12.75 -4.79 4.22
N GLU A 82 13.55 -5.06 3.19
CA GLU A 82 14.83 -5.76 3.33
C GLU A 82 15.79 -4.96 4.21
N ALA A 83 15.95 -3.66 3.95
CA ALA A 83 16.82 -2.79 4.73
C ALA A 83 16.43 -2.78 6.21
N ARG A 84 15.14 -2.59 6.51
CA ARG A 84 14.63 -2.60 7.90
C ARG A 84 14.77 -3.96 8.56
N THR A 85 14.56 -5.05 7.80
CA THR A 85 14.72 -6.41 8.33
C THR A 85 16.18 -6.68 8.66
N LYS A 86 17.12 -6.25 7.82
CA LYS A 86 18.56 -6.38 8.07
C LYS A 86 18.99 -5.64 9.33
N GLU A 87 18.54 -4.41 9.52
CA GLU A 87 18.81 -3.64 10.74
C GLU A 87 18.29 -4.35 11.99
N LEU A 88 17.07 -4.88 11.95
CA LEU A 88 16.49 -5.64 13.05
C LEU A 88 17.26 -6.94 13.34
N VAL A 89 17.72 -7.65 12.31
CA VAL A 89 18.52 -8.87 12.48
C VAL A 89 19.88 -8.55 13.13
N ASP A 90 20.53 -7.46 12.69
CA ASP A 90 21.81 -7.03 13.27
C ASP A 90 21.65 -6.57 14.72
N GLU A 91 20.58 -5.85 15.04
CA GLU A 91 20.25 -5.44 16.40
C GLU A 91 19.93 -6.64 17.30
N LYS A 92 19.13 -7.58 16.81
CA LYS A 92 18.86 -8.85 17.50
C LYS A 92 20.15 -9.60 17.80
N LYS A 93 21.05 -9.73 16.83
CA LYS A 93 22.34 -10.41 17.00
C LYS A 93 23.21 -9.74 18.07
N LYS A 94 23.25 -8.40 18.11
CA LYS A 94 23.96 -7.66 19.17
C LYS A 94 23.33 -7.91 20.54
N SER A 95 22.01 -7.91 20.62
CA SER A 95 21.27 -8.23 21.86
C SER A 95 21.56 -9.64 22.34
N ASP A 96 21.54 -10.64 21.45
CA ASP A 96 21.81 -12.04 21.77
C ASP A 96 23.26 -12.25 22.25
N LEU A 97 24.23 -11.57 21.63
CA LEU A 97 25.64 -11.60 22.06
C LEU A 97 25.81 -10.99 23.46
N LEU A 98 25.15 -9.87 23.74
CA LEU A 98 25.16 -9.25 25.06
C LEU A 98 24.49 -10.16 26.09
N LEU A 99 23.35 -10.78 25.76
CA LEU A 99 22.67 -11.75 26.61
C LEU A 99 23.61 -12.91 26.99
N CYS A 100 24.32 -13.49 26.00
CA CYS A 100 25.33 -14.53 26.26
C CYS A 100 26.46 -14.07 27.19
N ARG A 101 26.83 -12.78 27.13
CA ARG A 101 27.88 -12.21 27.98
C ARG A 101 27.40 -11.86 29.39
N MET A 102 26.10 -11.60 29.55
CA MET A 102 25.45 -11.25 30.82
C MET A 102 24.96 -12.49 31.59
N LEU A 103 24.82 -13.64 30.92
CA LEU A 103 24.41 -14.89 31.56
C LEU A 103 25.63 -15.61 32.19
N PRO A 104 25.54 -16.08 33.45
CA PRO A 104 26.61 -16.84 34.10
C PRO A 104 26.85 -18.17 33.36
N VAL A 105 28.10 -18.66 33.41
CA VAL A 105 28.67 -19.77 32.61
C VAL A 105 27.81 -21.05 32.56
N TYR A 106 26.96 -21.28 33.55
CA TYR A 106 26.07 -22.43 33.65
C TYR A 106 24.82 -22.30 32.76
N GLY A 107 24.29 -21.08 32.55
CA GLY A 107 23.10 -20.82 31.72
C GLY A 107 23.39 -20.89 30.23
N VAL A 108 24.58 -20.47 29.80
CA VAL A 108 25.02 -20.53 28.40
C VAL A 108 25.18 -21.98 27.92
N ARG A 109 25.66 -22.89 28.77
CA ARG A 109 25.77 -24.33 28.47
C ARG A 109 24.41 -24.98 28.23
N VAL A 110 23.38 -24.60 29.00
CA VAL A 110 22.03 -25.16 28.85
C VAL A 110 21.40 -24.70 27.53
N ILE A 111 21.58 -23.45 27.13
CA ILE A 111 21.05 -22.92 25.86
C ILE A 111 21.71 -23.60 24.64
N ILE A 112 23.03 -23.82 24.67
CA ILE A 112 23.75 -24.49 23.55
C ILE A 112 23.28 -25.94 23.38
N ILE A 113 23.03 -26.66 24.49
CA ILE A 113 22.55 -28.05 24.45
C ILE A 113 21.12 -28.10 23.88
N ILE A 114 20.25 -27.17 24.27
CA ILE A 114 18.84 -27.16 23.80
C ILE A 114 18.76 -26.76 22.31
N SER A 115 19.60 -25.85 21.82
CA SER A 115 19.62 -25.45 20.40
C SER A 115 20.29 -26.47 19.46
N ALA A 116 21.02 -27.46 19.98
CA ALA A 116 21.66 -28.51 19.17
C ALA A 116 20.77 -29.76 18.98
N GLU A 117 19.68 -29.86 19.75
CA GLU A 117 18.76 -31.01 19.76
C GLU A 117 17.42 -30.72 19.05
N VAL A 118 17.30 -29.56 18.38
CA VAL A 118 16.17 -29.15 17.52
C VAL A 118 16.69 -28.85 16.12
#